data_AF-A0A177EAS8-F1
#
_entry.id   AF-A0A177EAS8-F1
#
_cell.length_a   1.000
_cell.length_b   1.000
_cell.length_c   1.000
_cell.angle_alpha   90.00
_cell.angle_beta   90.00
_cell.angle_gamma   90.00
#
_symmetry.space_group_name_H-M   'P 1'
#
loop_
_entity.id
_entity.type
_entity.pdbx_description
1 polymer ?
#
loop_
_entity_poly.entity_id
_entity_poly.type
_entity_poly.pdbx_seq_one_letter_code
_entity_poly.pdbx_strand_id
1 'polypeptide(L)'
;MFLKEPSSCETDSPLLYLDEIQVDLYKLFSLFYSGIGIIQRDAPAESEEKDTEAILRLENNVKEIIGHFITTKERLLKRVAALEAHPKEKEDLSPLVEETRRLDAILSSKISELKKDLPFFRDHVTQLINEMG
;
A
#
# COMPACT_ATOMS: atom_id res chain seq x y z
N MET A 1 -0.88 40.62 12.30
CA MET A 1 -0.07 39.40 12.12
C MET A 1 -1.00 38.23 12.37
N PHE A 2 -1.69 37.75 11.33
CA PHE A 2 -2.55 36.58 11.45
C PHE A 2 -1.71 35.36 11.07
N LEU A 3 -1.58 34.44 12.01
CA LEU A 3 -1.00 33.12 11.80
C LEU A 3 -1.81 32.47 10.67
N LYS A 4 -1.17 32.21 9.53
CA LYS A 4 -1.71 31.31 8.51
C LYS A 4 -1.85 29.94 9.18
N GLU A 5 -3.08 29.46 9.28
CA GLU A 5 -3.37 28.07 9.59
C GLU A 5 -2.62 27.17 8.60
N PRO A 6 -2.13 26.00 9.03
CA PRO A 6 -1.50 25.06 8.11
C PRO A 6 -2.57 24.63 7.10
N SER A 7 -2.38 25.00 5.84
CA SER A 7 -3.20 24.49 4.76
C SER A 7 -3.10 22.97 4.78
N SER A 8 -4.22 22.32 5.08
CA SER A 8 -4.49 20.90 4.90
C SER A 8 -4.05 20.47 3.50
N CYS A 9 -2.83 19.96 3.41
CA CYS A 9 -2.39 19.11 2.31
C CYS A 9 -2.08 17.76 2.94
N GLU A 10 -3.11 17.15 3.54
CA GLU A 10 -3.20 15.70 3.59
C GLU A 10 -3.24 15.27 2.13
N THR A 11 -2.06 15.00 1.60
CA THR A 11 -1.85 14.43 0.30
C THR A 11 -2.36 13.01 0.43
N ASP A 12 -3.58 12.75 -0.04
CA ASP A 12 -4.11 11.39 -0.19
C ASP A 12 -3.09 10.58 -0.99
N SER A 13 -2.29 9.80 -0.27
CA SER A 13 -1.18 9.06 -0.87
C SER A 13 -1.76 8.10 -1.92
N PRO A 14 -1.18 8.02 -3.14
CA PRO A 14 -1.55 7.02 -4.14
C PRO A 14 -1.54 5.58 -3.59
N LEU A 15 -0.73 5.33 -2.55
CA LEU A 15 -0.67 4.04 -1.85
C LEU A 15 -1.96 3.71 -1.10
N LEU A 16 -2.65 4.71 -0.53
CA LEU A 16 -3.94 4.53 0.14
C LEU A 16 -4.99 4.03 -0.86
N TYR A 17 -5.00 4.57 -2.08
CA TYR A 17 -5.93 4.14 -3.14
C TYR A 17 -5.69 2.68 -3.57
N LEU A 18 -4.45 2.21 -3.56
CA LEU A 18 -4.13 0.82 -3.94
C LEU A 18 -4.69 -0.19 -2.92
N ASP A 19 -4.51 0.06 -1.63
CA ASP A 19 -5.07 -0.78 -0.56
C ASP A 19 -6.61 -0.81 -0.63
N GLU A 20 -7.22 0.34 -0.86
CA GLU A 20 -8.67 0.47 -0.97
C GLU A 20 -9.25 -0.22 -2.24
N ILE A 21 -8.55 -0.15 -3.37
CA ILE A 21 -8.88 -0.86 -4.60
C ILE A 21 -8.82 -2.37 -4.37
N GLN A 22 -7.77 -2.86 -3.70
CA GLN A 22 -7.62 -4.27 -3.38
C GLN A 22 -8.78 -4.76 -2.49
N VAL A 23 -9.14 -4.00 -1.45
CA VAL A 23 -10.28 -4.32 -0.58
C VAL A 23 -11.59 -4.42 -1.37
N ASP A 24 -11.87 -3.47 -2.27
CA ASP A 24 -13.08 -3.49 -3.09
C ASP A 24 -13.11 -4.67 -4.06
N LEU A 25 -11.97 -5.04 -4.66
CA LEU A 25 -11.87 -6.23 -5.50
C LEU A 25 -12.18 -7.50 -4.70
N TYR A 26 -11.56 -7.69 -3.53
CA TYR A 26 -11.86 -8.84 -2.67
C TYR A 26 -13.32 -8.89 -2.24
N LYS A 27 -13.93 -7.74 -1.94
CA LYS A 27 -15.34 -7.66 -1.59
C LYS A 27 -16.25 -8.06 -2.76
N LEU A 28 -15.93 -7.64 -3.99
CA LEU A 28 -16.67 -8.05 -5.19
C LEU A 28 -16.61 -9.56 -5.41
N PHE A 29 -15.42 -10.17 -5.29
CA PHE A 29 -15.29 -11.63 -5.37
C PHE A 29 -16.08 -12.33 -4.27
N SER A 30 -16.00 -11.84 -3.03
CA SER A 30 -16.73 -12.41 -1.90
C SER A 30 -18.25 -12.35 -2.11
N LEU A 31 -18.78 -11.22 -2.60
CA LEU A 31 -20.19 -11.06 -2.94
C LEU A 31 -20.62 -12.01 -4.08
N PHE A 32 -19.77 -12.17 -5.10
CA PHE A 32 -20.03 -13.08 -6.20
C PHE A 32 -20.16 -14.54 -5.73
N TYR A 33 -19.18 -15.03 -4.97
CA TYR A 33 -19.21 -16.40 -4.46
C TYR A 33 -20.30 -16.62 -3.41
N SER A 34 -20.58 -15.62 -2.56
CA SER A 34 -21.69 -15.67 -1.61
C SER A 34 -23.04 -15.77 -2.32
N GLY A 35 -23.23 -14.98 -3.39
CA GLY A 35 -24.43 -15.06 -4.23
C GLY A 35 -24.62 -16.43 -4.87
N ILE A 36 -23.55 -17.00 -5.43
CA ILE A 36 -23.59 -18.38 -5.97
C ILE A 36 -23.96 -19.37 -4.87
N GLY A 37 -23.32 -19.29 -3.69
CA GLY A 37 -23.56 -20.21 -2.58
C GLY A 37 -25.00 -20.14 -2.06
N ILE A 38 -25.59 -18.94 -1.97
CA ILE A 38 -26.99 -18.75 -1.57
C ILE A 38 -27.94 -19.36 -2.60
N ILE A 39 -27.71 -19.10 -3.89
CA ILE A 39 -28.52 -19.68 -4.97
C ILE A 39 -28.42 -21.21 -4.94
N GLN A 40 -27.22 -21.77 -4.82
CA GLN A 40 -27.02 -23.22 -4.80
C GLN A 40 -27.66 -23.90 -3.57
N ARG A 41 -27.67 -23.23 -2.42
CA ARG A 41 -28.20 -23.76 -1.16
C ARG A 41 -29.71 -23.64 -1.07
N ASP A 42 -30.26 -22.49 -1.49
CA ASP A 42 -31.65 -22.11 -1.19
C ASP A 42 -32.56 -22.21 -2.42
N ALA A 43 -32.04 -22.48 -3.63
CA ALA A 43 -32.87 -22.75 -4.79
C ALA A 43 -33.52 -24.14 -4.69
N PRO A 44 -34.85 -24.24 -4.90
CA PRO A 44 -35.53 -25.52 -4.88
C PRO A 44 -35.06 -26.40 -6.05
N ALA A 45 -34.96 -27.71 -5.81
CA ALA A 45 -34.66 -28.66 -6.87
C ALA A 45 -35.80 -28.66 -7.92
N GLU A 46 -35.48 -28.99 -9.17
CA GLU A 46 -36.47 -29.00 -10.26
C GLU A 46 -37.66 -29.95 -9.99
N SER A 47 -37.47 -30.95 -9.14
CA SER A 47 -38.47 -31.95 -8.76
C SER A 47 -39.32 -31.58 -7.53
N GLU A 48 -39.05 -30.47 -6.86
CA GLU A 48 -39.74 -30.07 -5.62
C GLU A 48 -40.85 -29.05 -5.88
N GLU A 49 -41.94 -29.17 -5.11
CA GLU A 49 -42.99 -28.16 -5.11
C GLU A 49 -42.44 -26.87 -4.50
N LYS A 50 -42.58 -25.78 -5.25
CA LYS A 50 -41.95 -24.50 -4.94
C LYS A 50 -42.64 -23.82 -3.74
N ASP A 51 -41.95 -23.78 -2.60
CA ASP A 51 -42.34 -22.91 -1.49
C ASP A 51 -42.18 -21.43 -1.90
N THR A 52 -43.32 -20.74 -2.02
CA THR A 52 -43.37 -19.35 -2.45
C THR A 52 -42.65 -18.42 -1.48
N GLU A 53 -42.69 -18.71 -0.18
CA GLU A 53 -42.03 -17.89 0.84
C GLU A 53 -40.50 -18.07 0.78
N ALA A 54 -40.03 -19.30 0.59
CA ALA A 54 -38.60 -19.58 0.40
C ALA A 54 -38.05 -18.88 -0.86
N ILE A 55 -38.80 -18.90 -1.96
CA ILE A 55 -38.42 -18.20 -3.19
C ILE A 55 -38.33 -16.70 -2.97
N LEU A 56 -39.32 -16.09 -2.30
CA LEU A 56 -39.31 -14.65 -2.00
C LEU A 56 -38.10 -14.27 -1.13
N ARG A 57 -37.73 -15.10 -0.14
CA ARG A 57 -36.53 -14.88 0.68
C ARG A 57 -35.25 -14.97 -0.16
N LEU A 58 -35.14 -15.98 -1.03
CA LEU A 58 -34.01 -16.12 -1.94
C LEU A 58 -33.89 -14.91 -2.87
N GLU A 59 -34.99 -14.47 -3.48
CA GLU A 59 -35.00 -13.29 -4.34
C GLU A 59 -34.56 -12.03 -3.61
N ASN A 60 -35.03 -11.81 -2.38
CA ASN A 60 -34.62 -10.66 -1.58
C ASN A 60 -33.13 -10.69 -1.24
N ASN A 61 -32.61 -11.86 -0.84
CA ASN A 61 -31.18 -12.03 -0.55
C ASN A 61 -30.32 -11.79 -1.80
N VAL A 62 -30.73 -12.32 -2.95
CA VAL A 62 -30.03 -12.11 -4.22
C VAL A 62 -30.06 -10.63 -4.63
N LYS A 63 -31.20 -9.95 -4.48
CA LYS A 63 -31.32 -8.50 -4.76
C LYS A 63 -30.40 -7.68 -3.86
N GLU A 64 -30.30 -8.01 -2.57
CA GLU A 64 -29.39 -7.32 -1.64
C GLU A 64 -27.93 -7.50 -2.06
N ILE A 65 -27.52 -8.72 -2.40
CA ILE A 65 -26.16 -9.01 -2.88
C ILE A 65 -25.86 -8.25 -4.17
N ILE A 66 -26.79 -8.22 -5.13
CA ILE A 66 -26.64 -7.45 -6.37
C ILE A 66 -26.51 -5.96 -6.06
N GLY A 67 -27.34 -5.42 -5.15
CA GLY A 67 -27.24 -4.03 -4.71
C GLY A 67 -25.86 -3.71 -4.15
N HIS A 68 -25.37 -4.51 -3.21
CA HIS A 68 -24.03 -4.38 -2.65
C HIS A 68 -22.92 -4.53 -3.70
N PHE A 69 -23.10 -5.41 -4.68
CA PHE A 69 -22.16 -5.61 -5.78
C PHE A 69 -22.06 -4.35 -6.65
N ILE A 70 -23.20 -3.78 -7.05
CA ILE A 70 -23.26 -2.55 -7.86
C ILE A 70 -22.58 -1.39 -7.10
N THR A 71 -22.95 -1.14 -5.85
CA THR A 71 -22.37 -0.04 -5.06
C THR A 71 -20.87 -0.21 -4.87
N THR A 72 -20.40 -1.44 -4.61
CA THR A 72 -18.96 -1.73 -4.45
C THR A 72 -18.21 -1.53 -5.78
N LYS A 73 -18.79 -1.93 -6.90
CA LYS A 73 -18.22 -1.73 -8.25
C LYS A 73 -18.11 -0.24 -8.58
N GLU A 74 -19.15 0.55 -8.32
CA GLU A 74 -19.12 1.99 -8.57
C GLU A 74 -18.05 2.69 -7.74
N ARG A 75 -17.89 2.30 -6.47
CA ARG A 75 -16.80 2.80 -5.61
C ARG A 75 -15.42 2.44 -6.16
N LEU A 76 -15.23 1.20 -6.59
CA LEU A 76 -13.99 0.74 -7.21
C LEU A 76 -13.65 1.57 -8.46
N LEU A 77 -14.62 1.79 -9.35
CA LEU A 77 -14.40 2.58 -10.57
C LEU A 77 -14.00 4.02 -10.26
N LYS A 78 -14.61 4.66 -9.25
CA LYS A 78 -14.23 6.01 -8.81
C LYS A 78 -12.79 6.06 -8.30
N ARG A 79 -12.37 5.04 -7.52
CA ARG A 79 -11.01 4.93 -6.98
C ARG A 79 -9.97 4.69 -8.07
N VAL A 80 -10.28 3.82 -9.03
CA VAL A 80 -9.40 3.59 -10.20
C VAL A 80 -9.26 4.86 -11.02
N ALA A 81 -10.37 5.57 -11.29
CA ALA A 81 -10.31 6.85 -12.01
C ALA A 81 -9.50 7.92 -11.26
N ALA A 82 -9.61 7.98 -9.92
CA ALA A 82 -8.78 8.85 -9.10
C ALA A 82 -7.29 8.51 -9.22
N LEU A 83 -6.94 7.23 -9.14
CA LEU A 83 -5.56 6.75 -9.32
C LEU A 83 -5.02 7.06 -10.73
N GLU A 84 -5.83 6.88 -11.78
CA GLU A 84 -5.43 7.18 -13.16
C GLU A 84 -5.27 8.69 -13.42
N ALA A 85 -6.04 9.52 -12.71
CA ALA A 85 -5.95 10.97 -12.77
C ALA A 85 -4.72 11.53 -12.04
N HIS A 86 -4.11 10.77 -11.11
CA HIS A 86 -2.83 11.16 -10.54
C HIS A 86 -1.77 11.21 -11.65
N PRO A 87 -1.06 12.35 -11.82
CA PRO A 87 -0.04 12.45 -12.84
C PRO A 87 0.98 11.35 -12.59
N LYS A 88 1.26 10.56 -13.63
CA LYS A 88 2.41 9.64 -13.67
C LYS A 88 3.67 10.49 -13.76
N GLU A 89 3.97 11.25 -12.70
CA GLU A 89 5.31 11.70 -12.47
C GLU A 89 6.10 10.40 -12.28
N LYS A 90 6.79 9.99 -13.36
CA LYS A 90 7.97 9.16 -13.18
C LYS A 90 8.85 10.00 -12.28
N GLU A 91 8.81 9.73 -10.98
CA GLU A 91 9.80 10.27 -10.06
C GLU A 91 11.15 9.92 -10.68
N ASP A 92 11.81 10.94 -11.21
CA ASP A 92 13.15 10.78 -11.72
C ASP A 92 14.01 10.53 -10.49
N LEU A 93 14.35 9.26 -10.25
CA LEU A 93 15.21 8.86 -9.14
C LEU A 93 16.68 9.20 -9.41
N SER A 94 17.03 9.71 -10.58
CA SER A 94 18.40 10.08 -10.94
C SER A 94 19.05 11.03 -9.92
N PRO A 95 18.40 12.08 -9.40
CA PRO A 95 18.99 12.96 -8.38
C PRO A 95 19.29 12.21 -7.07
N LEU A 96 18.43 11.28 -6.65
CA LEU A 96 18.63 10.49 -5.44
C LEU A 96 19.79 9.50 -5.63
N VAL A 97 19.88 8.88 -6.82
CA VAL A 97 20.97 7.98 -7.19
C VAL A 97 22.30 8.72 -7.29
N GLU A 98 22.31 9.91 -7.90
CA GLU A 98 23.49 10.77 -7.99
C GLU A 98 23.97 11.22 -6.61
N GLU A 99 23.07 11.64 -5.74
CA GLU A 99 23.40 12.03 -4.36
C GLU A 99 23.94 10.84 -3.56
N THR A 100 23.36 9.65 -3.74
CA THR A 100 23.85 8.43 -3.09
C THR A 100 25.28 8.10 -3.54
N ARG A 101 25.57 8.20 -4.84
CA ARG A 101 26.92 8.01 -5.38
C ARG A 101 27.90 9.06 -4.86
N ARG A 102 27.47 10.31 -4.75
CA ARG A 102 28.29 11.41 -4.19
C ARG A 102 28.64 11.13 -2.73
N LEU A 103 27.67 10.70 -1.92
CA LEU A 103 27.88 10.35 -0.52
C LEU A 103 28.81 9.13 -0.38
N ASP A 104 28.67 8.13 -1.24
CA ASP A 104 29.52 6.93 -1.22
C ASP A 104 30.99 7.27 -1.55
N ALA A 105 31.23 8.20 -2.48
CA ALA A 105 32.57 8.70 -2.77
C ALA A 105 33.17 9.46 -1.58
N ILE A 106 32.38 10.30 -0.89
CA ILE A 106 32.81 11.01 0.32
C ILE A 106 33.14 10.00 1.42
N LEU A 107 32.28 9.02 1.66
CA LEU A 107 32.47 7.99 2.66
C LEU A 107 33.75 7.18 2.39
N SER A 108 33.94 6.76 1.15
CA SER A 108 35.14 6.04 0.71
C SER A 108 36.42 6.85 0.94
N SER A 109 36.39 8.15 0.64
CA SER A 109 37.50 9.05 0.91
C SER A 109 37.81 9.15 2.42
N LYS A 110 36.77 9.35 3.25
CA LYS A 110 36.93 9.43 4.71
C LYS A 110 37.41 8.13 5.34
N ILE A 111 36.97 6.98 4.84
CA ILE A 111 37.48 5.67 5.26
C ILE A 111 38.97 5.53 4.90
N SER A 112 39.38 6.01 3.73
CA SER A 112 40.78 5.96 3.29
C SER A 112 41.68 6.84 4.16
N GLU A 113 41.26 8.06 4.48
CA GLU A 113 41.95 8.94 5.43
C GLU A 113 42.08 8.27 6.80
N LEU A 114 40.98 7.75 7.35
CA LEU A 114 40.97 7.09 8.65
C LEU A 114 41.91 5.87 8.68
N LYS A 115 41.97 5.08 7.61
CA LYS A 115 42.89 3.94 7.49
C LYS A 115 44.36 4.34 7.49
N LYS A 116 44.69 5.55 7.03
CA LYS A 116 46.05 6.10 7.10
C LYS A 116 46.37 6.59 8.51
N ASP A 117 45.41 7.22 9.18
CA ASP A 117 45.64 7.89 10.46
C ASP A 117 45.62 6.92 11.66
N LEU A 118 44.80 5.87 11.59
CA LEU A 118 44.65 4.84 12.64
C LEU A 118 45.96 4.19 13.09
N PRO A 119 46.87 3.78 12.17
CA PRO A 119 48.19 3.26 12.54
C PRO A 119 49.01 4.25 13.38
N PHE A 120 49.06 5.52 13.00
CA PHE A 120 49.82 6.54 13.76
C PHE A 120 49.24 6.72 15.16
N PHE A 121 47.91 6.78 15.28
CA PHE A 121 47.26 6.86 16.58
C PHE A 121 47.58 5.63 17.44
N ARG A 122 47.53 4.43 16.87
CA ARG A 122 47.90 3.18 17.54
C ARG A 122 49.35 3.19 18.01
N ASP A 123 50.26 3.69 17.18
CA ASP A 123 51.69 3.78 17.51
C ASP A 123 51.92 4.74 18.68
N HIS A 124 51.28 5.91 18.70
CA HIS A 124 51.35 6.86 19.81
C HIS A 124 50.77 6.29 21.12
N VAL A 125 49.64 5.58 21.07
CA VAL A 125 49.08 4.91 22.25
C VAL A 125 50.02 3.81 22.75
N THR A 126 50.67 3.07 21.85
CA THR A 126 51.62 2.02 22.21
C THR A 126 52.87 2.61 22.88
N GLN A 127 53.37 3.75 22.39
CA GLN A 127 54.47 4.49 23.02
C GLN A 127 54.11 4.95 24.44
N LEU A 128 52.94 5.55 24.62
CA LEU A 128 52.45 5.98 25.94
C LEU A 128 52.37 4.81 26.94
N ILE A 129 51.88 3.65 26.50
CA ILE A 129 51.81 2.45 27.36
C ILE A 129 53.21 2.01 27.78
N ASN A 130 54.18 2.01 26.85
CA ASN A 130 55.56 1.62 27.13
C ASN A 130 56.29 2.60 28.06
N GLU A 131 55.93 3.89 28.04
CA GLU A 131 56.51 4.91 28.92
C GLU A 131 55.93 4.87 30.35
N MET A 132 54.76 4.29 30.53
CA MET A 132 54.07 4.17 31.83
C MET A 132 54.37 2.87 32.59
N GLY A 133 54.90 1.84 31.92
CA GLY A 133 55.24 0.53 32.50
C GLY A 133 56.72 0.42 32.84
#